data_AF-A0A8X6QN01-F1
#
_entry.id   AF-A0A8X6QN01-F1
#
_cell.length_a   1.000
_cell.length_b   1.000
_cell.length_c   1.000
_cell.angle_alpha   90.00
_cell.angle_beta   90.00
_cell.angle_gamma   90.00
#
_symmetry.space_group_name_H-M   'P 1'
#
loop_
_entity.id
_entity.type
_entity.pdbx_description
1 polymer ?
#
loop_
_entity_poly.entity_id
_entity_poly.type
_entity_poly.pdbx_seq_one_letter_code
_entity_poly.pdbx_strand_id
1 'polypeptide(L)'
;MQKEENPLLLLYRLEYLGHLRQNTKTIRRSHGVTLGEVVLVENKNLKRLCWPLGKITETFPGKDGILRLAKVRTASDEILIPIQRLYSMEINAVSGDSLRHKVYRQTGTSAQAKKRDQTSRMTQPIQTTRLGRKVKAVQRLNL
;
A
#
# COMPACT_ATOMS: atom_id res chain seq x y z
N MET A 1 37.14 -13.93 43.67
CA MET A 1 37.58 -13.70 42.27
C MET A 1 36.66 -12.66 41.67
N GLN A 2 37.07 -11.39 41.71
CA GLN A 2 36.31 -10.27 41.13
C GLN A 2 36.54 -10.31 39.62
N LYS A 3 35.46 -10.43 38.85
CA LYS A 3 35.52 -10.48 37.39
C LYS A 3 35.65 -9.04 36.89
N GLU A 4 36.86 -8.64 36.51
CA GLU A 4 37.09 -7.36 35.84
C GLU A 4 36.43 -7.40 34.45
N GLU A 5 35.22 -6.88 34.37
CA GLU A 5 34.53 -6.67 33.10
C GLU A 5 35.20 -5.48 32.40
N ASN A 6 35.98 -5.77 31.35
CA ASN A 6 36.68 -4.76 30.55
C ASN A 6 35.68 -3.74 29.98
N PRO A 7 35.71 -2.46 30.39
CA PRO A 7 34.70 -1.47 30.01
C PRO A 7 34.69 -1.19 28.50
N LEU A 8 35.84 -1.37 27.85
CA LEU A 8 36.01 -1.23 26.41
C LEU A 8 35.21 -2.27 25.61
N LEU A 9 35.11 -3.51 26.10
CA LEU A 9 34.36 -4.57 25.44
C LEU A 9 32.85 -4.32 25.50
N LEU A 10 32.37 -3.77 26.61
CA LEU A 10 30.96 -3.41 26.78
C LEU A 10 30.58 -2.26 25.83
N LEU A 11 31.44 -1.24 25.76
CA LEU A 11 31.24 -0.08 24.89
C LEU A 11 31.25 -0.50 23.41
N TYR A 12 32.24 -1.31 23.00
CA TYR A 12 32.35 -1.80 21.63
C TYR A 12 31.10 -2.59 21.21
N ARG A 13 30.55 -3.44 22.08
CA ARG A 13 29.30 -4.17 21.79
C ARG A 13 28.12 -3.24 21.55
N LEU A 14 27.99 -2.19 22.35
CA LEU A 14 26.91 -1.22 22.21
C LEU A 14 27.08 -0.36 20.95
N GLU A 15 28.30 0.10 20.68
CA GLU A 15 28.64 0.91 19.51
C GLU A 15 28.48 0.11 18.21
N TYR A 16 28.96 -1.13 18.19
CA TYR A 16 28.84 -2.03 17.05
C TYR A 16 27.38 -2.36 16.72
N LEU A 17 26.57 -2.70 17.74
CA LEU A 17 25.13 -2.93 17.57
C LEU A 17 24.38 -1.67 17.11
N GLY A 18 24.82 -0.49 17.56
CA GLY A 18 24.33 0.80 17.07
C GLY A 18 24.58 1.01 15.59
N HIS A 19 25.80 0.71 15.11
CA HIS A 19 26.17 0.79 13.70
C HIS A 19 25.46 -0.25 12.82
N LEU A 20 25.16 -1.43 13.34
CA LEU A 20 24.39 -2.46 12.62
C LEU A 20 22.90 -2.14 12.48
N ARG A 21 22.35 -1.22 13.29
CA ARG A 21 20.95 -0.80 13.15
C ARG A 21 20.77 0.07 11.92
N GLN A 22 20.52 -0.57 10.78
CA GLN A 22 19.92 0.10 9.64
C GLN A 22 18.59 0.75 10.09
N ASN A 23 18.49 2.08 9.93
CA ASN A 23 17.38 2.86 10.43
C ASN A 23 16.12 2.60 9.57
N THR A 24 15.40 1.52 9.89
CA THR A 24 14.20 1.07 9.16
C THR A 24 13.04 2.08 9.20
N LYS A 25 13.14 3.17 9.97
CA LYS A 25 12.11 4.23 10.01
C LYS A 25 11.91 4.90 8.65
N THR A 26 12.96 4.96 7.81
CA THR A 26 12.84 5.47 6.44
C THR A 26 12.21 4.44 5.50
N ILE A 27 12.51 3.15 5.67
CA ILE A 27 11.94 2.03 4.90
C ILE A 27 10.42 1.90 5.14
N ARG A 28 9.94 2.26 6.34
CA ARG A 28 8.49 2.27 6.64
C ARG A 28 7.70 3.37 5.94
N ARG A 29 8.37 4.36 5.34
CA ARG A 29 7.70 5.38 4.53
C ARG A 29 7.64 4.90 3.09
N SER A 30 6.63 4.09 2.79
CA SER A 30 6.11 3.97 1.43
C SER A 30 7.12 3.47 0.38
N HIS A 31 7.80 2.36 0.62
CA HIS A 31 7.95 1.45 -0.51
C HIS A 31 6.54 0.97 -0.84
N GLY A 32 6.00 1.43 -1.97
CA GLY A 32 4.70 1.00 -2.45
C GLY A 32 4.76 -0.50 -2.68
N VAL A 33 3.85 -1.25 -2.06
CA VAL A 33 3.79 -2.70 -2.17
C VAL A 33 3.46 -3.09 -3.60
N THR A 34 4.37 -3.79 -4.29
CA THR A 34 4.20 -4.13 -5.71
C THR A 34 3.48 -5.45 -5.92
N LEU A 35 2.82 -5.61 -7.07
CA LEU A 35 2.20 -6.88 -7.45
C LEU A 35 3.28 -7.94 -7.66
N GLY A 36 3.09 -9.12 -7.08
CA GLY A 36 4.04 -10.22 -7.15
C GLY A 36 5.19 -10.15 -6.14
N GLU A 37 5.25 -9.12 -5.30
CA GLU A 37 6.25 -9.01 -4.24
C GLU A 37 6.00 -10.04 -3.13
N VAL A 38 7.09 -10.51 -2.52
CA VAL A 38 7.05 -11.43 -1.38
C VAL A 38 7.14 -10.64 -0.07
N VAL A 39 6.14 -10.84 0.78
CA VAL A 39 5.97 -10.09 2.03
C VAL A 39 5.66 -11.01 3.20
N LEU A 40 6.12 -10.62 4.39
CA LEU A 40 5.71 -11.19 5.65
C LEU A 40 4.37 -10.59 6.09
N VAL A 41 3.46 -11.47 6.48
CA VAL A 41 2.12 -11.11 6.92
C VAL A 41 2.04 -11.12 8.45
N GLU A 42 1.66 -10.00 9.06
CA GLU A 42 1.50 -9.92 10.51
C GLU A 42 0.40 -10.84 11.03
N ASN A 43 0.79 -11.81 11.86
CA ASN A 43 -0.14 -12.65 12.62
C ASN A 43 0.07 -12.44 14.13
N LYS A 44 -0.98 -11.97 14.82
CA LYS A 44 -0.92 -11.67 16.27
C LYS A 44 -0.76 -12.93 17.14
N ASN A 45 -1.18 -14.09 16.62
CA ASN A 45 -1.13 -15.36 17.35
C ASN A 45 0.24 -16.04 17.25
N LEU A 46 1.10 -15.58 16.33
CA LEU A 46 2.40 -16.16 16.07
C LEU A 46 3.50 -15.19 16.47
N LYS A 47 4.62 -15.74 16.95
CA LYS A 47 5.85 -14.95 17.13
C LYS A 47 6.26 -14.37 15.78
N ARG A 48 6.91 -13.19 15.79
CA ARG A 48 7.35 -12.48 14.58
C ARG A 48 8.14 -13.36 13.60
N LEU A 49 8.97 -14.26 14.12
CA LEU A 49 9.77 -15.20 13.31
C LEU A 49 8.94 -16.26 12.59
N CYS A 50 7.72 -16.52 13.08
CA CYS A 50 6.79 -17.50 12.54
C CYS A 50 5.67 -16.84 11.74
N TRP A 51 5.79 -15.55 11.41
CA TRP A 51 4.80 -14.88 10.58
C TRP A 51 4.74 -15.52 9.19
N PRO A 52 3.53 -15.78 8.66
CA PRO A 52 3.41 -16.43 7.37
C PRO A 52 3.97 -15.56 6.26
N LEU A 53 4.63 -16.22 5.32
CA LEU A 53 5.12 -15.60 4.11
C LEU A 53 4.04 -15.67 3.03
N GLY A 54 3.87 -14.58 2.29
CA GLY A 54 2.89 -14.52 1.22
C GLY A 54 3.36 -13.68 0.04
N LYS A 55 2.73 -13.90 -1.10
CA LYS A 55 2.95 -13.13 -2.33
C LYS A 55 1.74 -12.24 -2.59
N ILE A 56 1.96 -10.98 -2.92
CA ILE A 56 0.84 -10.09 -3.28
C ILE A 56 0.31 -10.46 -4.66
N THR A 57 -0.96 -10.82 -4.72
CA THR A 57 -1.67 -11.13 -5.96
C THR A 57 -2.36 -9.89 -6.53
N GLU A 58 -2.98 -9.08 -5.67
CA GLU A 58 -3.76 -7.89 -6.07
C GLU A 58 -3.60 -6.76 -5.05
N THR A 59 -3.80 -5.52 -5.49
CA THR A 59 -3.75 -4.32 -4.64
C THR A 59 -4.97 -3.44 -4.85
N PHE A 60 -5.52 -2.91 -3.76
CA PHE A 60 -6.74 -2.11 -3.79
C PHE A 60 -6.46 -0.66 -3.34
N PRO A 61 -6.45 0.31 -4.29
CA PRO A 61 -6.42 1.72 -3.96
C PRO A 61 -7.78 2.19 -3.43
N GLY A 62 -7.74 3.15 -2.50
CA GLY A 62 -8.94 3.90 -2.11
C GLY A 62 -9.27 5.02 -3.11
N LYS A 63 -10.27 5.83 -2.77
CA LYS A 63 -10.74 6.95 -3.61
C LYS A 63 -9.64 7.97 -3.95
N ASP A 64 -8.68 8.14 -3.05
CA ASP A 64 -7.56 9.09 -3.20
C ASP A 64 -6.38 8.49 -4.01
N GLY A 65 -6.52 7.28 -4.56
CA GLY A 65 -5.45 6.58 -5.28
C GLY A 65 -4.38 5.94 -4.38
N ILE A 66 -4.48 6.13 -3.06
CA ILE A 66 -3.56 5.53 -2.07
C ILE A 66 -3.97 4.09 -1.80
N LEU A 67 -3.00 3.18 -1.90
CA LEU A 67 -3.19 1.77 -1.56
C LEU A 67 -3.49 1.59 -0.08
N ARG A 68 -4.54 0.83 0.24
CA ARG A 68 -4.94 0.55 1.63
C ARG A 68 -4.98 -0.94 1.92
N LEU A 69 -5.47 -1.75 0.98
CA LEU A 69 -5.57 -3.20 1.10
C LEU A 69 -4.75 -3.89 -0.01
N ALA A 70 -4.25 -5.08 0.30
CA ALA A 70 -3.69 -6.00 -0.67
C ALA A 70 -4.23 -7.41 -0.45
N LYS A 71 -4.40 -8.15 -1.54
CA LYS A 71 -4.68 -9.58 -1.54
C LYS A 71 -3.37 -10.33 -1.55
N VAL A 72 -3.14 -11.13 -0.52
CA VAL A 72 -1.91 -11.89 -0.36
C VAL A 72 -2.23 -13.37 -0.42
N ARG A 73 -1.54 -14.09 -1.30
CA ARG A 73 -1.56 -15.54 -1.36
C ARG A 73 -0.48 -16.10 -0.44
N THR A 74 -0.94 -16.71 0.64
CA THR A 74 -0.11 -17.49 1.57
C THR A 74 -0.09 -18.95 1.10
N ALA A 75 0.75 -19.80 1.70
CA ALA A 75 0.78 -21.23 1.39
C ALA A 75 -0.59 -21.93 1.59
N SER A 76 -1.35 -21.49 2.60
CA SER A 76 -2.66 -22.06 2.91
C SER A 76 -3.79 -21.36 2.16
N ASP A 77 -3.86 -20.03 2.25
CA ASP A 77 -5.04 -19.25 1.84
C ASP A 77 -4.69 -17.92 1.18
N GLU A 78 -5.66 -17.38 0.46
CA GLU A 78 -5.65 -16.00 -0.01
C GLU A 78 -6.41 -15.09 0.96
N ILE A 79 -5.73 -14.06 1.47
CA ILE A 79 -6.25 -13.19 2.51
C ILE A 79 -6.14 -11.72 2.12
N LEU A 80 -7.16 -10.93 2.44
CA LEU A 80 -7.16 -9.48 2.27
C LEU A 80 -6.64 -8.82 3.54
N ILE A 81 -5.54 -8.07 3.41
CA ILE A 81 -4.85 -7.49 4.56
C ILE A 81 -4.51 -6.02 4.30
N PRO A 82 -4.65 -5.14 5.32
CA PRO A 82 -4.16 -3.77 5.24
C PRO A 82 -2.65 -3.72 5.02
N ILE A 83 -2.18 -2.83 4.16
CA ILE A 83 -0.75 -2.72 3.81
C ILE A 83 0.15 -2.46 5.01
N GLN A 84 -0.35 -1.77 6.04
CA GLN A 84 0.40 -1.53 7.28
C GLN A 84 0.83 -2.83 8.00
N ARG A 85 0.14 -3.94 7.73
CA ARG A 85 0.39 -5.27 8.32
C ARG A 85 1.26 -6.15 7.42
N LEU A 86 1.74 -5.62 6.30
CA LEU A 86 2.65 -6.29 5.38
C LEU A 86 4.06 -5.74 5.56
N TYR A 87 5.03 -6.63 5.59
CA TYR A 87 6.43 -6.29 5.76
C TYR A 87 7.22 -6.86 4.58
N SER A 88 7.79 -5.98 3.77
CA SER A 88 8.65 -6.39 2.65
C SER A 88 9.90 -7.09 3.17
N MET A 89 10.28 -8.18 2.51
CA MET A 89 11.50 -8.93 2.83
C MET A 89 12.74 -8.37 2.12
N GLU A 90 12.56 -7.66 1.02
CA GLU A 90 13.68 -7.22 0.19
C GLU A 90 14.16 -5.83 0.60
N ILE A 91 15.47 -5.71 0.81
CA ILE A 91 16.14 -4.42 0.83
C ILE A 91 16.37 -4.07 -0.63
N ASN A 92 15.46 -3.29 -1.22
CA ASN A 92 15.68 -2.75 -2.55
C ASN A 92 16.93 -1.87 -2.51
N ALA A 93 18.04 -2.35 -3.09
CA ALA A 93 19.24 -1.57 -3.30
C ALA A 93 18.83 -0.40 -4.20
N VAL A 94 18.70 0.78 -3.59
CA VAL A 94 18.32 2.00 -4.29
C VAL A 94 19.45 2.31 -5.27
N SER A 95 19.35 1.81 -6.50
CA SER A 95 20.08 2.38 -7.63
C SER A 95 19.55 3.81 -7.71
N GLY A 96 20.42 4.79 -7.49
CA GLY A 96 20.04 6.20 -7.44
C GLY A 96 19.11 6.61 -8.60
N ASP A 97 18.17 7.49 -8.29
CA ASP A 97 17.14 8.05 -9.19
C ASP A 97 15.95 7.17 -9.58
N SER A 98 14.98 7.05 -8.65
CA SER A 98 13.55 7.26 -8.93
C SER A 98 12.72 7.31 -7.64
N LEU A 99 13.06 8.25 -6.74
CA LEU A 99 12.20 8.62 -5.61
C LEU A 99 11.00 9.44 -6.07
N ARG A 100 10.15 8.91 -6.93
CA ARG A 100 8.78 9.41 -7.13
C ARG A 100 7.93 8.23 -7.54
N HIS A 101 7.13 7.74 -6.60
CA HIS A 101 5.77 7.29 -6.85
C HIS A 101 5.49 7.06 -8.34
N LYS A 102 5.64 5.83 -8.84
CA LYS A 102 4.72 5.39 -9.88
C LYS A 102 3.36 5.32 -9.19
N VAL A 103 2.69 6.48 -9.14
CA VAL A 103 1.25 6.60 -8.95
C VAL A 103 0.65 5.49 -9.80
N TYR A 104 -0.08 4.59 -9.16
CA TYR A 104 -0.74 3.47 -9.83
C TYR A 104 -1.63 4.03 -10.94
N ARG A 105 -1.10 4.04 -12.16
CA ARG A 105 -1.83 4.19 -13.40
C ARG A 105 -1.76 2.81 -14.05
N GLN A 106 -2.71 1.94 -13.70
CA GLN A 106 -3.02 0.81 -14.57
C GLN A 106 -3.94 1.33 -15.66
N THR A 107 -3.36 1.40 -16.85
CA THR A 107 -4.03 1.53 -18.13
C THR A 107 -5.03 0.38 -18.30
N GLY A 108 -6.30 0.73 -18.50
CA GLY A 108 -7.23 -0.18 -19.15
C GLY A 108 -6.79 -0.39 -20.60
N THR A 109 -6.54 -1.64 -20.97
CA THR A 109 -6.52 -2.16 -22.34
C THR A 109 -7.72 -3.12 -22.34
N SER A 110 -8.75 -3.06 -23.18
CA SER A 110 -8.86 -2.78 -24.61
C SER A 110 -10.35 -2.63 -24.98
N ALA A 111 -10.67 -1.85 -26.02
CA ALA A 111 -11.72 -2.14 -27.01
C ALA A 111 -11.87 -0.98 -28.03
N GLN A 112 -11.54 -1.24 -29.30
CA GLN A 112 -11.92 -0.41 -30.45
C GLN A 112 -13.38 -0.70 -30.82
N ALA A 113 -14.23 0.33 -30.98
CA ALA A 113 -15.45 0.24 -31.81
C ALA A 113 -15.97 1.63 -32.25
N LYS A 114 -15.79 1.90 -33.54
CA LYS A 114 -16.57 2.66 -34.55
C LYS A 114 -17.46 3.90 -34.20
N LYS A 115 -17.27 4.92 -35.07
CA LYS A 115 -18.10 6.04 -35.57
C LYS A 115 -19.52 6.32 -35.02
N ARG A 116 -19.71 7.61 -34.70
CA ARG A 116 -20.84 8.57 -34.91
C ARG A 116 -22.28 8.05 -34.92
N ASP A 117 -23.15 8.71 -34.13
CA ASP A 117 -24.29 9.47 -34.66
C ASP A 117 -24.80 10.55 -33.68
N GLN A 118 -25.23 11.68 -34.24
CA GLN A 118 -25.90 12.78 -33.56
C GLN A 118 -27.35 12.40 -33.27
N THR A 119 -27.77 12.47 -32.00
CA THR A 119 -29.18 12.72 -31.64
C THR A 119 -29.23 13.53 -30.35
N SER A 120 -29.97 14.63 -30.42
CA SER A 120 -30.24 15.59 -29.35
C SER A 120 -31.01 14.94 -28.20
N ARG A 121 -30.50 15.07 -26.96
CA ARG A 121 -31.30 14.91 -25.74
C ARG A 121 -30.93 15.99 -24.73
N MET A 122 -31.95 16.76 -24.34
CA MET A 122 -31.89 17.92 -23.46
C MET A 122 -31.21 17.59 -22.11
N THR A 123 -30.24 18.41 -21.72
CA THR A 123 -29.56 18.33 -20.41
C THR A 123 -30.46 18.96 -19.34
N GLN A 124 -30.89 18.17 -18.36
CA GLN A 124 -31.56 18.66 -17.15
C GLN A 124 -30.56 19.45 -16.27
N PRO A 125 -30.93 20.60 -15.67
CA PRO A 125 -30.01 21.40 -14.87
C PRO A 125 -29.64 20.70 -13.55
N ILE A 126 -28.33 20.58 -13.29
CA ILE A 126 -27.78 20.05 -12.05
C ILE A 126 -28.03 21.08 -10.94
N GLN A 127 -28.76 20.70 -9.89
CA GLN A 127 -28.92 21.56 -8.71
C GLN A 127 -27.69 21.47 -7.81
N THR A 128 -27.15 22.62 -7.43
CA THR A 128 -25.99 22.74 -6.53
C THR A 128 -26.40 23.34 -5.20
N THR A 129 -25.85 22.83 -4.10
CA THR A 129 -26.03 23.45 -2.78
C THR A 129 -25.20 24.75 -2.67
N ARG A 130 -25.43 25.56 -1.62
CA ARG A 130 -24.66 26.79 -1.34
C ARG A 130 -23.14 26.56 -1.23
N LEU A 131 -22.71 25.32 -0.97
CA LEU A 131 -21.30 24.91 -0.92
C LEU A 131 -20.84 24.12 -2.17
N GLY A 132 -21.57 24.22 -3.29
CA GLY A 132 -21.17 23.66 -4.58
C GLY A 132 -21.28 22.13 -4.70
N ARG A 133 -21.94 21.43 -3.76
CA ARG A 133 -22.18 20.00 -3.92
C ARG A 133 -23.29 19.77 -4.93
N LYS A 134 -23.03 18.93 -5.93
CA LYS A 134 -24.01 18.51 -6.93
C LYS A 134 -25.00 17.53 -6.28
N VAL A 135 -26.28 17.89 -6.26
CA VAL A 135 -27.36 17.07 -5.70
C VAL A 135 -28.33 16.71 -6.80
N LYS A 136 -28.78 15.45 -6.81
CA LYS A 136 -29.81 14.98 -7.74
C LYS A 136 -31.18 15.46 -7.23
N ALA A 137 -31.92 16.20 -8.04
CA ALA A 137 -33.26 16.63 -7.68
C ALA A 137 -34.19 15.43 -7.48
N VAL A 138 -34.94 15.42 -6.38
CA VAL A 138 -35.92 14.36 -6.06
C VAL A 138 -37.20 14.65 -6.84
N GLN A 139 -37.71 13.68 -7.59
CA GLN A 139 -39.00 13.79 -8.29
C GLN A 139 -40.13 13.41 -7.32
N ARG A 140 -41.10 14.30 -7.13
CA ARG A 140 -42.34 13.96 -6.43
C ARG A 140 -43.28 13.27 -7.40
N LEU A 141 -43.78 12.09 -7.03
CA LEU A 141 -44.96 11.51 -7.68
C LEU A 141 -46.17 12.33 -7.27
N ASN A 142 -46.93 12.82 -8.24
CA ASN A 142 -48.27 13.36 -7.99
C ASN A 142 -49.23 12.17 -7.88
N LEU A 143 -49.97 12.12 -6.78
CA LEU A 143 -51.05 11.15 -6.53
C LEU A 143 -52.35 11.67 -7.15
#